data_AF-A0A841FK18-F1
#
_entry.id   AF-A0A841FK18-F1
#
_cell.length_a   1.000
_cell.length_b   1.000
_cell.length_c   1.000
_cell.angle_alpha   90.00
_cell.angle_beta   90.00
_cell.angle_gamma   90.00
#
_symmetry.space_group_name_H-M   'P 1'
#
loop_
_entity.id
_entity.type
_entity.pdbx_description
1 polymer ?
#
loop_
_entity_poly.entity_id
_entity_poly.type
_entity_poly.pdbx_seq_one_letter_code
_entity_poly.pdbx_strand_id
1 'polypeptide(L)'
;MTAYRLTEGATLVIRVDGGPWQTLTFDVGSFADPEAATPGELAVAIAVGLKGVTAETDDGDRLVLVTDDTGETTTLEVSASSTAAAALGLAPGATATGTGPGAASLTGAGGPFAIPVDASMTVHVDGKARKIGFGEHDGHWTPADAAENINRKLRRTIARVTGDGRVRLVSPTQGVGSRLTVTGPADPDTPDAAAVLGFTGPASHTDPYRTEPARLACRPAPDTVVVENLTSAPIELQLPTGRCVLPARGRLVVARDTAADGLLSRLAAQGAVRTSPERNT
;
A
#
# COMPACT_ATOMS: atom_id res chain seq x y z
N MET A 1 -17.34 4.38 18.21
CA MET A 1 -16.42 3.31 17.77
C MET A 1 -16.68 3.11 16.30
N THR A 2 -15.64 3.22 15.49
CA THR A 2 -15.74 3.01 14.04
C THR A 2 -15.95 1.53 13.76
N ALA A 3 -16.82 1.20 12.81
CA ALA A 3 -17.05 -0.17 12.36
C ALA A 3 -16.95 -0.24 10.83
N TYR A 4 -16.33 -1.30 10.34
CA TYR A 4 -16.18 -1.60 8.92
C TYR A 4 -17.05 -2.82 8.58
N ARG A 5 -17.86 -2.69 7.53
CA ARG A 5 -18.77 -3.76 7.11
C ARG A 5 -18.13 -4.60 6.02
N LEU A 6 -17.51 -5.71 6.40
CA LEU A 6 -16.91 -6.63 5.45
C LEU A 6 -17.87 -7.76 5.14
N THR A 7 -18.06 -8.05 3.85
CA THR A 7 -18.69 -9.29 3.43
C THR A 7 -17.73 -10.45 3.68
N GLU A 8 -18.26 -11.61 4.05
CA GLU A 8 -17.48 -12.85 4.15
C GLU A 8 -16.69 -13.12 2.86
N GLY A 9 -15.40 -13.40 3.00
CA GLY A 9 -14.51 -13.66 1.87
C GLY A 9 -14.13 -12.42 1.07
N ALA A 10 -14.43 -11.21 1.56
CA ALA A 10 -13.94 -9.98 0.95
C ALA A 10 -12.41 -9.98 0.91
N THR A 11 -11.83 -9.48 -0.18
CA THR A 11 -10.39 -9.50 -0.39
C THR A 11 -9.82 -8.10 -0.47
N LEU A 12 -8.68 -7.89 0.19
CA LEU A 12 -7.82 -6.73 0.03
C LEU A 12 -6.58 -7.15 -0.77
N VAL A 13 -6.42 -6.59 -1.97
CA VAL A 13 -5.31 -6.89 -2.87
C VAL A 13 -4.41 -5.66 -2.95
N ILE A 14 -3.18 -5.78 -2.45
CA ILE A 14 -2.24 -4.65 -2.37
C ILE A 14 -0.85 -5.00 -2.90
N ARG A 15 -0.04 -4.00 -3.20
CA ARG A 15 1.40 -4.16 -3.38
C ARG A 15 2.16 -3.03 -2.69
N VAL A 16 3.38 -3.33 -2.28
CA VAL A 16 4.32 -2.38 -1.67
C VAL A 16 5.56 -2.29 -2.54
N ASP A 17 6.06 -1.08 -2.78
CA ASP A 17 7.34 -0.82 -3.45
C ASP A 17 7.50 -1.47 -4.84
N GLY A 18 6.39 -1.62 -5.58
CA GLY A 18 6.38 -2.32 -6.86
C GLY A 18 6.66 -3.82 -6.78
N GLY A 19 6.57 -4.41 -5.58
CA GLY A 19 6.62 -5.85 -5.34
C GLY A 19 5.41 -6.61 -5.90
N PRO A 20 5.36 -7.95 -5.70
CA PRO A 20 4.23 -8.75 -6.16
C PRO A 20 2.93 -8.35 -5.45
N TRP A 21 1.80 -8.50 -6.15
CA TRP A 21 0.47 -8.35 -5.55
C TRP A 21 0.26 -9.41 -4.46
N GLN A 22 -0.20 -8.96 -3.30
CA GLN A 22 -0.56 -9.78 -2.15
C GLN A 22 -2.06 -9.70 -1.94
N THR A 23 -2.69 -10.83 -1.62
CA THR A 23 -4.13 -10.92 -1.36
C THR A 23 -4.35 -11.35 0.07
N LEU A 24 -5.07 -10.53 0.82
CA LEU A 24 -5.65 -10.88 2.12
C LEU A 24 -7.13 -11.16 1.94
N THR A 25 -7.60 -12.32 2.39
CA THR A 25 -9.02 -12.66 2.48
C THR A 25 -9.49 -12.47 3.92
N PHE A 26 -10.59 -11.74 4.09
CA PHE A 26 -11.21 -11.54 5.40
C PHE A 26 -12.22 -12.65 5.67
N ASP A 27 -11.79 -13.64 6.44
CA ASP A 27 -12.63 -14.78 6.86
C ASP A 27 -13.41 -14.45 8.14
N VAL A 28 -14.64 -14.95 8.25
CA VAL A 28 -15.54 -14.72 9.40
C VAL A 28 -14.88 -15.09 10.74
N GLY A 29 -14.07 -16.15 10.76
CA GLY A 29 -13.37 -16.60 11.98
C GLY A 29 -12.31 -15.63 12.50
N SER A 30 -11.95 -14.60 11.73
CA SER A 30 -10.98 -13.57 12.14
C SER A 30 -11.62 -12.40 12.91
N PHE A 31 -12.95 -12.37 13.01
CA PHE A 31 -13.72 -11.26 13.58
C PHE A 31 -14.76 -11.78 14.58
N ALA A 32 -15.07 -10.99 15.61
CA ALA A 32 -16.22 -11.27 16.45
C ALA A 32 -17.54 -11.12 15.67
N ASP A 33 -17.62 -10.09 14.81
CA ASP A 33 -18.71 -9.85 13.86
C ASP A 33 -18.15 -9.16 12.59
N PRO A 34 -18.09 -9.84 11.43
CA PRO A 34 -17.52 -9.27 10.20
C PRO A 34 -18.32 -8.07 9.65
N GLU A 35 -19.62 -7.98 9.95
CA GLU A 35 -20.45 -6.83 9.59
C GLU A 35 -20.22 -5.62 10.50
N ALA A 36 -19.45 -5.79 11.58
CA ALA A 36 -19.10 -4.74 12.53
C ALA A 36 -17.61 -4.80 12.92
N ALA A 37 -16.74 -5.16 11.97
CA ALA A 37 -15.31 -5.34 12.21
C ALA A 37 -14.69 -4.05 12.75
N THR A 38 -14.00 -4.16 13.88
CA THR A 38 -13.34 -3.02 14.53
C THR A 38 -12.00 -2.71 13.86
N PRO A 39 -11.49 -1.46 13.95
CA PRO A 39 -10.14 -1.13 13.47
C PRO A 39 -9.06 -2.05 14.05
N GLY A 40 -9.19 -2.42 15.34
CA GLY A 40 -8.24 -3.31 16.02
C GLY A 40 -8.22 -4.73 15.46
N GLU A 41 -9.38 -5.33 15.20
CA GLU A 41 -9.44 -6.67 14.58
C GLU A 41 -8.86 -6.66 13.16
N LEU A 42 -9.17 -5.61 12.37
CA LEU A 42 -8.61 -5.44 11.04
C LEU A 42 -7.10 -5.26 11.07
N ALA A 43 -6.58 -4.48 12.03
CA ALA A 43 -5.16 -4.28 12.20
C ALA A 43 -4.42 -5.61 12.45
N VAL A 44 -4.99 -6.47 13.30
CA VAL A 44 -4.45 -7.81 13.57
C VAL A 44 -4.50 -8.69 12.31
N ALA A 45 -5.64 -8.74 11.62
CA ALA A 45 -5.78 -9.54 10.40
C ALA A 45 -4.77 -9.11 9.30
N ILE A 46 -4.58 -7.80 9.12
CA ILE A 46 -3.63 -7.23 8.16
C ILE A 46 -2.18 -7.56 8.53
N ALA A 47 -1.80 -7.36 9.80
CA ALA A 47 -0.44 -7.63 10.27
C ALA A 47 -0.04 -9.11 10.13
N VAL A 48 -1.00 -10.03 10.20
CA VAL A 48 -0.76 -11.47 10.00
C VAL A 48 -0.72 -11.84 8.52
N GLY A 49 -1.60 -11.26 7.70
CA GLY A 49 -1.84 -11.72 6.34
C GLY A 49 -1.03 -11.02 5.25
N LEU A 50 -0.45 -9.85 5.51
CA LEU A 50 0.28 -9.06 4.53
C LEU A 50 1.72 -8.82 4.97
N LYS A 51 2.67 -8.85 4.02
CA LYS A 51 4.09 -8.56 4.26
C LYS A 51 4.43 -7.15 3.80
N GLY A 52 5.22 -6.42 4.60
CA GLY A 52 5.65 -5.05 4.26
C GLY A 52 4.60 -3.98 4.55
N VAL A 53 3.46 -4.36 5.14
CA VAL A 53 2.40 -3.46 5.57
C VAL A 53 1.96 -3.86 6.97
N THR A 54 1.87 -2.88 7.84
CA THR A 54 1.18 -2.94 9.12
C THR A 54 -0.08 -2.08 9.06
N ALA A 55 -0.93 -2.23 10.06
CA ALA A 55 -2.10 -1.39 10.21
C ALA A 55 -2.19 -0.92 11.66
N GLU A 56 -2.58 0.34 11.82
CA GLU A 56 -2.74 0.99 13.12
C GLU A 56 -4.06 1.77 13.19
N THR A 57 -4.44 2.15 14.40
CA THR A 57 -5.61 3.00 14.63
C THR A 57 -5.15 4.43 14.90
N ASP A 58 -5.68 5.41 14.18
CA ASP A 58 -5.40 6.83 14.44
C ASP A 58 -6.19 7.39 15.63
N ASP A 59 -5.92 8.65 15.99
CA ASP A 59 -6.60 9.35 17.10
C ASP A 59 -8.14 9.45 16.92
N GLY A 60 -8.64 9.23 15.70
CA GLY A 60 -10.05 9.23 15.34
C GLY A 60 -10.68 7.84 15.33
N ASP A 61 -10.02 6.82 15.88
CA ASP A 61 -10.47 5.42 15.83
C ASP A 61 -10.63 4.91 14.38
N ARG A 62 -9.76 5.34 13.46
CA ARG A 62 -9.77 4.88 12.06
C ARG A 62 -8.57 4.01 11.77
N LEU A 63 -8.81 2.97 10.97
CA LEU A 63 -7.75 2.12 10.45
C LEU A 63 -6.86 2.90 9.48
N VAL A 64 -5.55 2.80 9.63
CA VAL A 64 -4.55 3.36 8.73
C VAL A 64 -3.61 2.24 8.30
N LEU A 65 -3.47 2.04 6.99
CA LEU A 65 -2.46 1.13 6.44
C LEU A 65 -1.13 1.89 6.37
N VAL A 66 -0.06 1.24 6.84
CA VAL A 66 1.27 1.83 6.96
C VAL A 66 2.28 0.86 6.38
N THR A 67 3.12 1.30 5.46
CA THR A 67 4.24 0.48 4.99
C THR A 67 5.29 0.32 6.08
N ASP A 68 5.92 -0.85 6.14
CA ASP A 68 7.02 -1.09 7.09
C ASP A 68 8.28 -0.28 6.70
N ASP A 69 8.46 -0.08 5.39
CA ASP A 69 9.48 0.80 4.83
C ASP A 69 9.03 2.27 4.89
N THR A 70 10.00 3.18 4.86
CA THR A 70 9.76 4.62 4.92
C THR A 70 10.42 5.35 3.74
N GLY A 71 9.84 6.50 3.37
CA GLY A 71 10.39 7.46 2.42
C GLY A 71 9.68 7.58 1.07
N GLU A 72 10.14 8.51 0.23
CA GLU A 72 9.49 8.94 -1.02
C GLU A 72 9.46 7.85 -2.09
N THR A 73 10.39 6.91 -2.02
CA THR A 73 10.39 5.73 -2.90
C THR A 73 9.48 4.61 -2.39
N THR A 74 8.95 4.75 -1.17
CA THR A 74 8.04 3.78 -0.60
C THR A 74 6.64 4.05 -1.11
N THR A 75 6.00 3.02 -1.63
CA THR A 75 4.68 3.12 -2.26
C THR A 75 3.78 2.03 -1.72
N LEU A 76 2.52 2.37 -1.46
CA LEU A 76 1.46 1.44 -1.14
C LEU A 76 0.35 1.60 -2.18
N GLU A 77 -0.02 0.53 -2.84
CA GLU A 77 -1.05 0.55 -3.88
C GLU A 77 -2.12 -0.50 -3.61
N VAL A 78 -3.39 -0.10 -3.78
CA VAL A 78 -4.56 -0.96 -3.65
C VAL A 78 -5.07 -1.30 -5.05
N SER A 79 -5.14 -2.59 -5.37
CA SER A 79 -5.66 -3.03 -6.67
C SER A 79 -7.14 -2.67 -6.81
N ALA A 80 -7.56 -2.31 -8.03
CA ALA A 80 -8.96 -2.14 -8.39
C ALA A 80 -9.78 -3.45 -8.26
N SER A 81 -9.12 -4.61 -8.17
CA SER A 81 -9.77 -5.91 -7.93
C SER A 81 -10.09 -6.18 -6.45
N SER A 82 -9.71 -5.30 -5.53
CA SER A 82 -9.96 -5.48 -4.09
C SER A 82 -11.45 -5.32 -3.79
N THR A 83 -12.13 -6.40 -3.39
CA THR A 83 -13.56 -6.34 -3.06
C THR A 83 -13.82 -5.69 -1.69
N ALA A 84 -12.83 -5.68 -0.79
CA ALA A 84 -12.90 -5.01 0.51
C ALA A 84 -12.66 -3.49 0.43
N ALA A 85 -12.16 -2.94 -0.68
CA ALA A 85 -11.74 -1.54 -0.77
C ALA A 85 -12.87 -0.56 -0.43
N ALA A 86 -14.08 -0.79 -0.95
CA ALA A 86 -15.23 0.06 -0.67
C ALA A 86 -15.65 0.04 0.80
N ALA A 87 -15.63 -1.12 1.45
CA ALA A 87 -15.93 -1.27 2.87
C ALA A 87 -14.93 -0.53 3.76
N LEU A 88 -13.65 -0.53 3.36
CA LEU A 88 -12.56 0.24 3.98
C LEU A 88 -12.56 1.72 3.56
N GLY A 89 -13.50 2.12 2.68
CA GLY A 89 -13.62 3.42 2.00
C GLY A 89 -12.32 3.91 1.36
N LEU A 90 -11.66 2.97 0.70
CA LEU A 90 -10.54 3.20 -0.19
C LEU A 90 -11.08 3.29 -1.61
N ALA A 91 -10.58 4.25 -2.39
CA ALA A 91 -10.87 4.29 -3.81
C ALA A 91 -10.25 3.07 -4.52
N PRO A 92 -10.89 2.49 -5.54
CA PRO A 92 -10.25 1.51 -6.40
C PRO A 92 -8.98 2.11 -7.02
N GLY A 93 -7.85 1.42 -6.93
CA GLY A 93 -6.58 1.96 -7.41
C GLY A 93 -5.95 3.01 -6.48
N ALA A 94 -6.42 3.14 -5.23
CA ALA A 94 -5.84 4.10 -4.30
C ALA A 94 -4.34 3.85 -4.11
N THR A 95 -3.56 4.93 -4.09
CA THR A 95 -2.12 4.89 -3.88
C THR A 95 -1.73 5.85 -2.77
N ALA A 96 -0.71 5.48 -2.02
CA ALA A 96 -0.03 6.34 -1.07
C ALA A 96 1.48 6.26 -1.32
N THR A 97 2.15 7.38 -1.11
CA THR A 97 3.61 7.48 -1.15
C THR A 97 4.10 7.90 0.22
N GLY A 98 5.20 7.31 0.66
CA GLY A 98 5.87 7.76 1.88
C GLY A 98 6.43 9.16 1.65
N THR A 99 6.75 9.86 2.74
CA THR A 99 7.38 11.17 2.64
C THR A 99 8.81 11.11 3.14
N GLY A 100 9.62 12.02 2.64
CA GLY A 100 11.00 12.15 3.06
C GLY A 100 11.95 11.09 2.48
N PRO A 101 13.23 11.25 2.71
CA PRO A 101 14.35 10.37 2.39
C PRO A 101 14.44 8.87 2.73
N GLY A 102 13.86 7.99 1.90
CA GLY A 102 13.83 6.54 2.14
C GLY A 102 15.18 5.87 2.36
N ALA A 103 15.20 4.56 2.63
CA ALA A 103 16.47 3.83 2.54
C ALA A 103 17.14 4.14 1.20
N ALA A 104 18.44 4.48 1.23
CA ALA A 104 19.18 4.76 0.02
C ALA A 104 18.98 3.59 -0.93
N SER A 105 18.47 3.87 -2.14
CA SER A 105 18.22 2.84 -3.13
C SER A 105 18.81 3.22 -4.47
N LEU A 106 19.45 2.26 -5.12
CA LEU A 106 19.85 2.35 -6.52
C LEU A 106 19.06 1.31 -7.30
N THR A 107 18.54 1.70 -8.46
CA THR A 107 17.93 0.76 -9.42
C THR A 107 18.80 0.70 -10.66
N GLY A 108 19.26 -0.50 -10.99
CA GLY A 108 20.09 -0.75 -12.17
C GLY A 108 19.30 -0.81 -13.47
N ALA A 109 19.95 -1.33 -14.51
CA ALA A 109 19.33 -1.65 -15.80
C ALA A 109 18.43 -2.89 -15.71
N GLY A 110 17.57 -3.08 -16.71
CA GLY A 110 16.79 -4.33 -16.88
C GLY A 110 17.67 -5.44 -17.44
N GLY A 111 17.48 -6.67 -16.95
CA GLY A 111 18.20 -7.85 -17.44
C GLY A 111 17.57 -8.47 -18.70
N PRO A 112 18.15 -9.57 -19.23
CA PRO A 112 19.35 -10.27 -18.72
C PRO A 112 20.64 -9.45 -18.89
N PHE A 113 21.66 -9.78 -18.11
CA PHE A 113 22.95 -9.07 -18.11
C PHE A 113 24.06 -9.92 -18.72
N ALA A 114 24.87 -9.32 -19.58
CA ALA A 114 26.09 -9.91 -20.12
C ALA A 114 27.29 -9.48 -19.27
N ILE A 115 27.43 -10.06 -18.07
CA ILE A 115 28.49 -9.71 -17.12
C ILE A 115 29.73 -10.55 -17.44
N PRO A 116 30.87 -9.95 -17.84
CA PRO A 116 32.08 -10.70 -18.17
C PRO A 116 32.58 -11.56 -17.00
N VAL A 117 33.27 -12.65 -17.31
CA VAL A 117 33.97 -13.45 -16.30
C VAL A 117 34.99 -12.56 -15.58
N ASP A 118 35.07 -12.72 -14.27
CA ASP A 118 35.93 -11.96 -13.35
C ASP A 118 35.57 -10.47 -13.24
N ALA A 119 34.45 -10.03 -13.82
CA ALA A 119 33.95 -8.68 -13.62
C ALA A 119 33.72 -8.43 -12.13
N SER A 120 34.00 -7.21 -11.69
CA SER A 120 33.76 -6.83 -10.31
C SER A 120 33.28 -5.41 -10.16
N MET A 121 32.70 -5.13 -8.99
CA MET A 121 32.31 -3.79 -8.55
C MET A 121 32.53 -3.67 -7.04
N THR A 122 32.54 -2.46 -6.52
CA THR A 122 32.55 -2.20 -5.08
C THR A 122 31.23 -1.56 -4.67
N VAL A 123 30.57 -2.15 -3.67
CA VAL A 123 29.33 -1.61 -3.09
C VAL A 123 29.65 -1.06 -1.70
N HIS A 124 29.37 0.22 -1.51
CA HIS A 124 29.42 0.91 -0.24
C HIS A 124 28.01 0.95 0.35
N VAL A 125 27.83 0.35 1.52
CA VAL A 125 26.57 0.35 2.27
C VAL A 125 26.82 0.99 3.62
N ASP A 126 26.24 2.16 3.86
CA ASP A 126 26.30 2.91 5.11
C ASP A 126 27.75 3.10 5.58
N GLY A 127 28.61 3.49 4.64
CA GLY A 127 30.04 3.72 4.84
C GLY A 127 30.93 2.46 4.76
N LYS A 128 30.36 1.25 4.66
CA LYS A 128 31.14 -0.01 4.54
C LYS A 128 31.28 -0.47 3.10
N ALA A 129 32.51 -0.50 2.60
CA ALA A 129 32.83 -0.97 1.26
C ALA A 129 32.99 -2.50 1.20
N ARG A 130 32.48 -3.13 0.14
CA ARG A 130 32.67 -4.55 -0.16
C ARG A 130 32.84 -4.76 -1.66
N LYS A 131 33.91 -5.47 -2.04
CA LYS A 131 34.14 -5.91 -3.42
C LYS A 131 33.22 -7.10 -3.74
N ILE A 132 32.51 -7.03 -4.85
CA ILE A 132 31.62 -8.05 -5.38
C ILE A 132 32.24 -8.53 -6.71
N GLY A 133 32.62 -9.80 -6.76
CA GLY A 133 33.09 -10.45 -7.99
C GLY A 133 32.00 -11.33 -8.60
N PHE A 134 31.94 -11.33 -9.92
CA PHE A 134 31.08 -12.19 -10.75
C PHE A 134 31.99 -13.16 -11.51
N GLY A 135 32.21 -14.34 -10.95
CA GLY A 135 33.04 -15.41 -11.54
C GLY A 135 32.19 -16.60 -12.01
N GLU A 136 32.85 -17.62 -12.59
CA GLU A 136 32.39 -18.98 -12.99
C GLU A 136 30.96 -19.15 -13.56
N HIS A 137 30.29 -18.07 -13.94
CA HIS A 137 29.06 -18.10 -14.70
C HIS A 137 29.40 -17.96 -16.17
N ASP A 138 28.56 -18.50 -17.05
CA ASP A 138 28.67 -18.44 -18.52
C ASP A 138 28.61 -17.01 -19.13
N GLY A 139 28.69 -15.97 -18.30
CA GLY A 139 28.57 -14.56 -18.68
C GLY A 139 27.14 -14.06 -18.80
N HIS A 140 26.12 -14.93 -18.73
CA HIS A 140 24.72 -14.57 -18.84
C HIS A 140 24.02 -14.65 -17.48
N TRP A 141 23.69 -13.50 -16.91
CA TRP A 141 23.07 -13.42 -15.60
C TRP A 141 21.61 -12.98 -15.71
N THR A 142 20.70 -13.73 -15.08
CA THR A 142 19.36 -13.20 -14.85
C THR A 142 19.39 -12.15 -13.73
N PRO A 143 18.37 -11.27 -13.62
CA PRO A 143 18.21 -10.39 -12.48
C PRO A 143 18.23 -11.11 -11.13
N ALA A 144 17.66 -12.32 -11.06
CA ALA A 144 17.62 -13.13 -9.85
C ALA A 144 19.03 -13.61 -9.46
N ASP A 145 19.79 -14.17 -10.41
CA ASP A 145 21.15 -14.67 -10.15
C ASP A 145 22.07 -13.53 -9.71
N ALA A 146 21.96 -12.37 -10.37
CA ALA A 146 22.75 -11.19 -10.04
C ALA A 146 22.44 -10.70 -8.61
N ALA A 147 21.16 -10.58 -8.26
CA ALA A 147 20.73 -10.18 -6.91
C ALA A 147 21.19 -11.19 -5.84
N GLU A 148 21.06 -12.50 -6.12
CA GLU A 148 21.51 -13.56 -5.22
C GLU A 148 23.03 -13.48 -4.99
N ASN A 149 23.83 -13.33 -6.06
CA ASN A 149 25.28 -13.22 -5.92
C ASN A 149 25.69 -11.99 -5.09
N ILE A 150 25.05 -10.84 -5.32
CA ILE A 150 25.29 -9.62 -4.54
C ILE A 150 25.00 -9.86 -3.05
N ASN A 151 23.83 -10.41 -2.74
CA ASN A 151 23.42 -10.69 -1.36
C ASN A 151 24.36 -11.69 -0.67
N ARG A 152 24.76 -12.75 -1.38
CA ARG A 152 25.70 -13.76 -0.89
C ARG A 152 27.05 -13.15 -0.53
N LYS A 153 27.60 -12.27 -1.37
CA LYS A 153 28.91 -11.63 -1.13
C LYS A 153 28.84 -10.58 -0.02
N LEU A 154 27.72 -9.86 0.10
CA LEU A 154 27.50 -8.88 1.16
C LEU A 154 27.09 -9.49 2.51
N ARG A 155 26.67 -10.76 2.51
CA ARG A 155 26.10 -11.48 3.66
C ARG A 155 24.90 -10.75 4.25
N ARG A 156 24.12 -10.08 3.38
CA ARG A 156 22.95 -9.27 3.71
C ARG A 156 21.99 -9.25 2.54
N THR A 157 20.69 -9.19 2.82
CA THR A 157 19.64 -9.04 1.81
C THR A 157 19.47 -7.56 1.46
N ILE A 158 20.25 -7.07 0.50
CA ILE A 158 20.15 -5.68 0.01
C ILE A 158 19.73 -5.57 -1.45
N ALA A 159 19.92 -6.62 -2.24
CA ALA A 159 19.58 -6.67 -3.65
C ALA A 159 18.26 -7.42 -3.83
N ARG A 160 17.32 -6.82 -4.55
CA ARG A 160 16.02 -7.42 -4.89
C ARG A 160 15.70 -7.25 -6.37
N VAL A 161 15.00 -8.22 -6.94
CA VAL A 161 14.48 -8.12 -8.31
C VAL A 161 13.16 -7.35 -8.26
N THR A 162 13.03 -6.37 -9.15
CA THR A 162 11.83 -5.56 -9.33
C THR A 162 10.89 -6.22 -10.34
N GLY A 163 9.60 -5.85 -10.32
CA GLY A 163 8.59 -6.43 -11.21
C GLY A 163 8.88 -6.24 -12.72
N ASP A 164 9.71 -5.25 -13.08
CA ASP A 164 10.16 -4.98 -14.45
C ASP A 164 11.53 -5.60 -14.79
N GLY A 165 12.03 -6.53 -13.96
CA GLY A 165 13.23 -7.32 -14.25
C GLY A 165 14.55 -6.55 -14.04
N ARG A 166 14.56 -5.53 -13.18
CA ARG A 166 15.80 -4.83 -12.77
C ARG A 166 16.28 -5.29 -11.41
N VAL A 167 17.56 -5.09 -11.13
CA VAL A 167 18.13 -5.24 -9.78
C VAL A 167 18.06 -3.91 -9.04
N ARG A 168 17.41 -3.89 -7.88
CA ARG A 168 17.37 -2.75 -6.96
C ARG A 168 18.19 -3.06 -5.72
N LEU A 169 19.16 -2.21 -5.40
CA LEU A 169 19.89 -2.21 -4.14
C LEU A 169 19.17 -1.29 -3.16
N VAL A 170 19.01 -1.72 -1.90
CA VAL A 170 18.39 -0.95 -0.83
C VAL A 170 19.26 -1.04 0.42
N SER A 171 19.62 0.10 1.00
CA SER A 171 20.34 0.11 2.27
C SER A 171 19.51 -0.57 3.36
N PRO A 172 20.11 -1.37 4.25
CA PRO A 172 19.41 -1.93 5.39
C PRO A 172 19.13 -0.89 6.49
N THR A 173 19.67 0.32 6.38
CA THR A 173 19.39 1.42 7.31
C THR A 173 18.52 2.47 6.62
N GLN A 174 17.77 3.24 7.43
CA GLN A 174 16.91 4.34 6.98
C GLN A 174 17.42 5.68 7.56
N GLY A 175 17.14 6.79 6.88
CA GLY A 175 17.48 8.15 7.33
C GLY A 175 18.95 8.51 7.16
N VAL A 176 19.47 9.40 8.03
CA VAL A 176 20.76 10.11 7.87
C VAL A 176 22.03 9.24 7.82
N GLY A 177 21.93 7.95 8.16
CA GLY A 177 23.03 6.98 8.03
C GLY A 177 22.92 6.10 6.78
N SER A 178 21.79 6.19 6.07
CA SER A 178 21.48 5.39 4.91
C SER A 178 22.20 5.93 3.69
N ARG A 179 23.22 5.21 3.25
CA ARG A 179 23.98 5.58 2.06
C ARG A 179 24.28 4.35 1.24
N LEU A 180 23.94 4.39 -0.03
CA LEU A 180 24.44 3.43 -1.00
C LEU A 180 25.33 4.12 -2.01
N THR A 181 26.45 3.50 -2.34
CA THR A 181 27.27 3.92 -3.47
C THR A 181 27.83 2.69 -4.16
N VAL A 182 27.78 2.66 -5.49
CA VAL A 182 28.41 1.61 -6.29
C VAL A 182 29.51 2.25 -7.12
N THR A 183 30.69 1.65 -7.10
CA THR A 183 31.82 2.07 -7.94
C THR A 183 32.31 0.88 -8.75
N GLY A 184 32.90 1.16 -9.91
CA GLY A 184 33.62 0.16 -10.69
C GLY A 184 34.82 -0.43 -9.93
N PRO A 185 35.53 -1.38 -10.56
CA PRO A 185 36.71 -1.99 -9.98
C PRO A 185 37.84 -0.97 -9.80
N ALA A 186 38.67 -1.18 -8.78
CA ALA A 186 39.84 -0.34 -8.54
C ALA A 186 40.97 -0.59 -9.57
N ASP A 187 41.00 -1.79 -10.13
CA ASP A 187 41.93 -2.20 -11.18
C ASP A 187 41.28 -1.97 -12.55
N PRO A 188 41.85 -1.13 -13.43
CA PRO A 188 41.27 -0.81 -14.73
C PRO A 188 41.24 -1.98 -15.71
N ASP A 189 42.06 -3.02 -15.50
CA ASP A 189 42.08 -4.22 -16.35
C ASP A 189 40.96 -5.20 -15.96
N THR A 190 40.32 -4.99 -14.80
CA THR A 190 39.16 -5.79 -14.38
C THR A 190 37.89 -5.27 -15.05
N PRO A 191 37.05 -6.13 -15.67
CA PRO A 191 35.79 -5.68 -16.25
C PRO A 191 34.83 -5.08 -15.20
N ASP A 192 34.14 -4.00 -15.56
CA ASP A 192 33.25 -3.25 -14.66
C ASP A 192 31.83 -3.84 -14.64
N ALA A 193 31.50 -4.57 -13.58
CA ALA A 193 30.16 -5.12 -13.39
C ALA A 193 29.11 -4.04 -13.07
N ALA A 194 29.51 -2.91 -12.45
CA ALA A 194 28.58 -1.82 -12.13
C ALA A 194 28.04 -1.17 -13.41
N ALA A 195 28.90 -1.00 -14.42
CA ALA A 195 28.50 -0.49 -15.73
C ALA A 195 27.45 -1.41 -16.40
N VAL A 196 27.69 -2.71 -16.42
CA VAL A 196 26.77 -3.70 -17.02
C VAL A 196 25.43 -3.73 -16.28
N LEU A 197 25.45 -3.66 -14.95
CA LEU A 197 24.25 -3.64 -14.12
C LEU A 197 23.54 -2.28 -14.11
N GLY A 198 24.11 -1.23 -14.74
CA GLY A 198 23.51 0.10 -14.79
C GLY A 198 23.65 0.94 -13.52
N PHE A 199 24.56 0.59 -12.61
CA PHE A 199 24.85 1.34 -11.38
C PHE A 199 25.95 2.40 -11.59
N THR A 200 25.81 3.21 -12.65
CA THR A 200 26.75 4.27 -13.00
C THR A 200 26.05 5.63 -13.05
N GLY A 201 26.83 6.71 -12.95
CA GLY A 201 26.32 8.07 -13.02
C GLY A 201 25.35 8.40 -11.88
N PRO A 202 24.19 9.04 -12.13
CA PRO A 202 23.22 9.38 -11.08
C PRO A 202 22.69 8.18 -10.31
N ALA A 203 22.67 6.99 -10.92
CA ALA A 203 22.25 5.75 -10.29
C ALA A 203 23.34 5.09 -9.44
N SER A 204 24.48 5.76 -9.20
CA SER A 204 25.58 5.21 -8.40
C SER A 204 25.61 5.73 -6.96
N HIS A 205 24.75 6.68 -6.57
CA HIS A 205 24.76 7.27 -5.22
C HIS A 205 23.37 7.75 -4.74
N THR A 206 23.02 7.45 -3.48
CA THR A 206 21.84 7.98 -2.76
C THR A 206 22.17 8.18 -1.27
N ASP A 207 21.74 9.30 -0.68
CA ASP A 207 21.95 9.67 0.75
C ASP A 207 20.84 10.61 1.25
N PRO A 208 19.83 10.11 1.98
CA PRO A 208 18.64 10.93 2.21
C PRO A 208 18.37 11.17 3.75
N TYR A 209 17.88 12.36 4.13
CA TYR A 209 17.42 12.83 5.49
C TYR A 209 15.93 12.66 5.93
N ARG A 210 15.61 11.89 6.98
CA ARG A 210 14.30 11.81 7.71
C ARG A 210 13.05 11.45 6.87
N THR A 211 12.36 10.40 7.28
CA THR A 211 11.27 9.77 6.50
C THR A 211 10.02 9.49 7.28
N GLU A 212 8.93 9.38 6.54
CA GLU A 212 7.65 8.84 6.95
C GLU A 212 7.25 7.68 6.00
N PRO A 213 6.54 6.65 6.51
CA PRO A 213 6.00 5.58 5.69
C PRO A 213 4.88 6.06 4.75
N ALA A 214 4.56 5.27 3.73
CA ALA A 214 3.35 5.47 2.95
C ALA A 214 2.15 5.15 3.84
N ARG A 215 1.21 6.11 3.96
CA ARG A 215 0.04 6.00 4.83
C ARG A 215 -1.23 6.11 4.02
N LEU A 216 -2.13 5.15 4.19
CA LEU A 216 -3.42 5.13 3.53
C LEU A 216 -4.52 5.01 4.59
N ALA A 217 -5.19 6.12 4.87
CA ALA A 217 -6.24 6.19 5.88
C ALA A 217 -7.53 5.56 5.34
N CYS A 218 -7.98 4.48 5.98
CA CYS A 218 -9.24 3.84 5.69
C CYS A 218 -10.36 4.64 6.34
N ARG A 219 -11.37 5.01 5.55
CA ARG A 219 -12.59 5.64 6.06
C ARG A 219 -13.69 4.60 5.91
N PRO A 220 -14.35 4.13 6.97
CA PRO A 220 -15.49 3.24 6.76
C PRO A 220 -16.45 3.90 5.77
N ALA A 221 -17.09 3.09 4.91
CA ALA A 221 -18.21 3.60 4.12
C ALA A 221 -19.18 4.29 5.09
N PRO A 222 -19.65 5.52 4.80
CA PRO A 222 -20.61 6.18 5.66
C PRO A 222 -21.78 5.22 5.88
N ASP A 223 -22.16 4.98 7.13
CA ASP A 223 -23.33 4.15 7.41
C ASP A 223 -24.55 4.89 6.87
N THR A 224 -25.00 4.52 5.68
CA THR A 224 -26.05 5.22 4.95
C THR A 224 -27.35 4.42 4.98
N VAL A 225 -28.43 5.18 5.02
CA VAL A 225 -29.80 4.67 4.95
C VAL A 225 -30.47 5.33 3.75
N VAL A 226 -31.18 4.52 2.98
CA VAL A 226 -32.05 4.99 1.91
C VAL A 226 -33.40 5.35 2.52
N VAL A 227 -33.79 6.61 2.36
CA VAL A 227 -35.12 7.12 2.69
C VAL A 227 -35.93 7.19 1.39
N GLU A 228 -36.97 6.38 1.30
CA GLU A 228 -37.88 6.35 0.16
C GLU A 228 -39.18 7.09 0.49
N ASN A 229 -39.63 7.95 -0.42
CA ASN A 229 -40.92 8.64 -0.29
C ASN A 229 -42.06 7.75 -0.74
N LEU A 230 -43.00 7.45 0.15
CA LEU A 230 -44.17 6.64 -0.16
C LEU A 230 -45.38 7.48 -0.58
N THR A 231 -45.23 8.80 -0.69
CA THR A 231 -46.28 9.72 -1.11
C THR A 231 -46.15 10.11 -2.59
N SER A 232 -47.21 10.67 -3.15
CA SER A 232 -47.25 11.21 -4.52
C SER A 232 -46.75 12.65 -4.62
N ALA A 233 -46.38 13.29 -3.50
CA ALA A 233 -45.88 14.66 -3.46
C ALA A 233 -44.43 14.69 -2.97
N PRO A 234 -43.62 15.68 -3.39
CA PRO A 234 -42.30 15.87 -2.80
C PRO A 234 -42.42 16.25 -1.32
N ILE A 235 -41.48 15.77 -0.50
CA ILE A 235 -41.38 16.10 0.93
C ILE A 235 -40.16 16.99 1.12
N GLU A 236 -40.36 18.17 1.68
CA GLU A 236 -39.25 19.00 2.15
C GLU A 236 -38.78 18.52 3.52
N LEU A 237 -37.50 18.22 3.64
CA LEU A 237 -36.87 17.75 4.86
C LEU A 237 -35.91 18.83 5.36
N GLN A 238 -36.02 19.15 6.65
CA GLN A 238 -35.03 19.96 7.36
C GLN A 238 -34.16 19.01 8.17
N LEU A 239 -33.03 18.60 7.61
CA LEU A 239 -32.09 17.69 8.26
C LEU A 239 -30.98 18.50 8.97
N PRO A 240 -30.23 17.89 9.91
CA PRO A 240 -29.04 18.53 10.49
C PRO A 240 -28.00 18.97 9.46
N THR A 241 -27.96 18.28 8.30
CA THR A 241 -27.08 18.60 7.17
C THR A 241 -27.60 19.74 6.28
N GLY A 242 -28.82 20.24 6.54
CA GLY A 242 -29.47 21.32 5.77
C GLY A 242 -30.85 20.94 5.25
N ARG A 243 -31.43 21.85 4.46
CA ARG A 243 -32.71 21.63 3.80
C ARG A 243 -32.50 20.79 2.54
N CYS A 244 -33.29 19.72 2.38
CA CYS A 244 -33.31 18.92 1.16
C CYS A 244 -34.75 18.59 0.74
N VAL A 245 -34.93 18.22 -0.52
CA VAL A 245 -36.22 17.80 -1.07
C VAL A 245 -36.13 16.33 -1.43
N LEU A 246 -36.98 15.52 -0.81
CA LEU A 246 -37.17 14.12 -1.16
C LEU A 246 -38.27 14.03 -2.23
N PRO A 247 -37.95 13.67 -3.50
CA PRO A 247 -38.92 13.68 -4.58
C PRO A 247 -40.10 12.74 -4.34
N ALA A 248 -41.25 13.03 -4.96
CA ALA A 248 -42.40 12.13 -4.96
C ALA A 248 -42.00 10.74 -5.48
N ARG A 249 -42.32 9.67 -4.73
CA ARG A 249 -41.87 8.29 -5.04
C ARG A 249 -40.35 8.15 -5.25
N GLY A 250 -39.56 9.12 -4.79
CA GLY A 250 -38.12 9.17 -4.93
C GLY A 250 -37.39 8.53 -3.76
N ARG A 251 -36.06 8.49 -3.87
CA ARG A 251 -35.16 8.02 -2.82
C ARG A 251 -34.10 9.07 -2.51
N LEU A 252 -33.68 9.13 -1.25
CA LEU A 252 -32.57 9.96 -0.77
C LEU A 252 -31.66 9.09 0.09
N VAL A 253 -30.36 9.12 -0.18
CA VAL A 253 -29.35 8.47 0.67
C VAL A 253 -28.93 9.49 1.73
N VAL A 254 -29.05 9.13 3.00
CA VAL A 254 -28.63 9.95 4.14
C VAL A 254 -27.76 9.13 5.08
N ALA A 255 -26.93 9.79 5.88
CA ALA A 255 -26.23 9.12 6.98
C ALA A 255 -27.25 8.54 7.98
N ARG A 256 -26.95 7.39 8.58
CA ARG A 256 -27.82 6.69 9.52
C ARG A 256 -28.16 7.52 10.74
N ASP A 257 -27.22 8.30 11.25
CA ASP A 257 -27.46 9.23 12.35
C ASP A 257 -28.45 10.34 11.95
N THR A 258 -28.43 10.75 10.67
CA THR A 258 -29.44 11.65 10.12
C THR A 258 -30.78 10.94 9.96
N ALA A 259 -30.79 9.66 9.57
CA ALA A 259 -32.02 8.86 9.50
C ALA A 259 -32.68 8.64 10.87
N ALA A 260 -31.88 8.64 11.95
CA ALA A 260 -32.35 8.58 13.33
C ALA A 260 -32.94 9.92 13.83
N ASP A 261 -32.95 10.97 13.00
CA ASP A 261 -33.58 12.24 13.34
C ASP A 261 -35.09 12.07 13.66
N GLY A 262 -35.56 12.82 14.66
CA GLY A 262 -36.94 12.73 15.13
C GLY A 262 -37.99 13.11 14.07
N LEU A 263 -37.63 13.89 13.06
CA LEU A 263 -38.50 14.19 11.91
C LEU A 263 -38.66 12.97 11.02
N LEU A 264 -37.56 12.33 10.60
CA LEU A 264 -37.62 11.15 9.72
C LEU A 264 -38.30 9.97 10.43
N SER A 265 -38.04 9.79 11.72
CA SER A 265 -38.71 8.78 12.54
C SER A 265 -40.23 8.97 12.59
N ARG A 266 -40.71 10.22 12.71
CA ARG A 266 -42.14 10.53 12.69
C ARG A 266 -42.77 10.31 11.32
N LEU A 267 -42.11 10.72 10.25
CA LEU A 267 -42.59 10.47 8.88
C LEU A 267 -42.66 8.97 8.57
N ALA A 268 -41.71 8.18 9.06
CA ALA A 268 -41.72 6.73 8.93
C ALA A 268 -42.90 6.12 9.70
N ALA A 269 -43.14 6.55 10.94
CA ALA A 269 -44.27 6.10 11.76
C ALA A 269 -45.65 6.46 11.14
N GLN A 270 -45.71 7.55 10.36
CA GLN A 270 -46.90 7.95 9.60
C GLN A 270 -47.06 7.18 8.27
N GLY A 271 -46.09 6.33 7.90
CA GLY A 271 -46.08 5.65 6.61
C GLY A 271 -45.80 6.55 5.41
N ALA A 272 -45.31 7.78 5.64
CA ALA A 272 -44.99 8.73 4.58
C ALA A 272 -43.64 8.42 3.92
N VAL A 273 -42.70 7.84 4.68
CA VAL A 273 -41.39 7.40 4.17
C VAL A 273 -41.06 5.99 4.65
N ARG A 274 -40.18 5.30 3.92
CA ARG A 274 -39.58 4.02 4.32
C ARG A 274 -38.07 4.19 4.41
N THR A 275 -37.48 3.74 5.50
CA THR A 275 -36.02 3.66 5.67
C THR A 275 -35.55 2.23 5.43
N SER A 276 -34.54 2.04 4.59
CA SER A 276 -33.86 0.75 4.41
C SER A 276 -32.36 0.94 4.35
N PRO A 277 -31.54 -0.06 4.74
CA PRO A 277 -30.11 -0.03 4.47
C PRO A 277 -29.85 0.21 2.99
N GLU A 278 -28.81 0.96 2.66
CA GLU A 278 -28.35 1.05 1.28
C GLU A 278 -27.91 -0.33 0.80
N ARG A 279 -28.60 -0.88 -0.21
CA ARG A 279 -28.15 -2.11 -0.86
C ARG A 279 -27.14 -1.69 -1.91
N ASN A 280 -25.87 -2.05 -1.70
CA ASN A 280 -24.84 -1.96 -2.73
C ASN A 280 -25.26 -2.89 -3.89
N THR A 281 -25.84 -2.31 -4.95
CA THR A 281 -26.11 -3.00 -6.23
C THR A 281 -24.90 -2.96 -7.13
#